data_AF-A0A1G0FG88-F1
#
_entry.id   AF-A0A1G0FG88-F1
#
_cell.length_a   1.000
_cell.length_b   1.000
_cell.length_c   1.000
_cell.angle_alpha   90.00
_cell.angle_beta   90.00
_cell.angle_gamma   90.00
#
_symmetry.space_group_name_H-M   'P 1'
#
loop_
_entity.id
_entity.type
_entity.pdbx_description
1 polymer ?
#
loop_
_entity_poly.entity_id
_entity_poly.type
_entity_poly.pdbx_seq_one_letter_code
_entity_poly.pdbx_strand_id
1 'polypeptide(L)'
;MGRNSDVKITDAKKAISEYQKAIGLPEGMLELHLCFCEVAMDFSTDYGYEGEGFFNAVYLQFKKAVEVLGKVSVELQEDALDRLYDLRNIASNVGYGVEDDMGDLLAVANPDDERNRD
;
A
#
# COMPACT_ATOMS: atom_id res chain seq x y z
N MET A 1 1.51 20.39 23.85
CA MET A 1 1.05 19.64 22.67
C MET A 1 1.91 20.07 21.48
N GLY A 2 2.93 19.29 21.11
CA GLY A 2 3.77 19.59 19.94
C GLY A 2 3.02 19.23 18.66
N ARG A 3 3.04 20.13 17.67
CA ARG A 3 2.34 20.00 16.38
C ARG A 3 2.92 18.82 15.59
N ASN A 4 2.08 17.87 15.19
CA ASN A 4 2.46 16.77 14.29
C ASN A 4 2.40 17.25 12.82
N SER A 5 3.14 18.31 12.49
CA SER A 5 2.99 19.04 11.22
C SER A 5 3.95 18.65 10.09
N ASP A 6 4.71 17.55 10.20
CA ASP A 6 5.75 17.24 9.20
C ASP A 6 5.67 15.83 8.60
N VAL A 7 4.56 15.09 8.75
CA VAL A 7 4.34 13.90 7.91
C VAL A 7 3.76 14.36 6.57
N LYS A 8 4.62 14.43 5.53
CA LYS A 8 4.22 14.83 4.19
C LYS A 8 4.37 13.67 3.22
N ILE A 9 3.31 13.40 2.46
CA ILE A 9 3.33 12.41 1.36
C ILE A 9 4.48 12.68 0.37
N THR A 10 4.82 13.95 0.15
CA THR A 10 5.93 14.35 -0.72
C THR A 10 7.27 13.83 -0.22
N ASP A 11 7.50 13.83 1.09
CA ASP A 11 8.77 13.42 1.69
C ASP A 11 8.89 11.90 1.66
N ALA A 12 7.79 11.19 1.93
CA ALA A 12 7.73 9.74 1.77
C ALA A 12 7.96 9.30 0.31
N LYS A 13 7.29 9.95 -0.65
CA LYS A 13 7.50 9.69 -2.09
C LYS A 13 8.96 9.94 -2.50
N LYS A 14 9.60 10.97 -1.94
CA LYS A 14 11.00 11.29 -2.20
C LYS A 14 11.94 10.20 -1.64
N ALA A 15 11.74 9.77 -0.39
CA ALA A 15 12.54 8.72 0.22
C ALA A 15 12.48 7.40 -0.57
N ILE A 16 11.29 7.00 -1.04
CA ILE A 16 11.11 5.83 -1.91
C ILE A 16 11.93 5.98 -3.20
N SER A 17 11.88 7.16 -3.85
CA SER A 17 12.65 7.41 -5.07
C SER A 17 14.17 7.38 -4.83
N GLU A 18 14.63 7.86 -3.69
CA GLU A 18 16.05 7.86 -3.32
C GLU A 18 16.56 6.44 -3.05
N TYR A 19 15.79 5.62 -2.32
CA TYR A 19 16.15 4.22 -2.09
C TYR A 19 16.22 3.42 -3.40
N GLN A 20 15.25 3.62 -4.30
CA GLN A 20 15.25 2.99 -5.63
C GLN A 20 16.50 3.32 -6.44
N LYS A 21 17.03 4.54 -6.31
CA LYS A 21 18.27 4.98 -6.98
C LYS A 21 19.52 4.43 -6.30
N ALA A 22 19.48 4.24 -4.99
CA ALA A 22 20.64 3.79 -4.22
C ALA A 22 20.90 2.30 -4.38
N ILE A 23 19.88 1.45 -4.17
CA ILE A 23 20.02 -0.02 -4.22
C ILE A 23 18.80 -0.66 -4.90
N GLY A 24 17.58 -0.24 -4.55
CA GLY A 24 16.35 -0.68 -5.22
C GLY A 24 16.08 -2.18 -5.19
N LEU A 25 16.50 -2.88 -4.12
CA LEU A 25 16.24 -4.32 -3.97
C LEU A 25 14.74 -4.59 -3.91
N PRO A 26 14.23 -5.63 -4.60
CA PRO A 26 12.81 -5.97 -4.62
C PRO A 26 12.19 -6.09 -3.22
N GLU A 27 12.86 -6.77 -2.29
CA GLU A 27 12.37 -6.98 -0.92
C GLU A 27 12.22 -5.65 -0.18
N GLY A 28 13.21 -4.77 -0.28
CA GLY A 28 13.13 -3.45 0.34
C GLY A 28 12.13 -2.52 -0.33
N MET A 29 11.92 -2.66 -1.64
CA MET A 29 10.86 -1.91 -2.34
C MET A 29 9.48 -2.39 -1.92
N LEU A 30 9.28 -3.71 -1.81
CA LEU A 30 8.04 -4.30 -1.33
C LEU A 30 7.70 -3.78 0.07
N GLU A 31 8.65 -3.86 1.00
CA GLU A 31 8.47 -3.38 2.37
C GLU A 31 8.14 -1.89 2.41
N LEU A 32 8.87 -1.06 1.65
CA LEU A 32 8.62 0.38 1.61
C LEU A 32 7.23 0.74 1.08
N HIS A 33 6.74 0.01 0.07
CA HIS A 33 5.42 0.23 -0.48
C HIS A 33 4.31 -0.18 0.50
N LEU A 34 4.46 -1.33 1.18
CA LEU A 34 3.52 -1.81 2.19
C LEU A 34 3.48 -0.86 3.39
N CYS A 35 4.63 -0.51 3.96
CA CYS A 35 4.74 0.43 5.07
C CYS A 35 4.11 1.80 4.75
N PHE A 36 4.26 2.30 3.51
CA PHE A 36 3.61 3.54 3.10
C PHE A 36 2.09 3.42 3.20
N CYS A 37 1.51 2.35 2.66
CA CYS A 37 0.07 2.12 2.66
C CYS A 37 -0.47 1.97 4.08
N GLU A 38 0.18 1.16 4.91
CA GLU A 38 -0.20 0.90 6.30
C GLU A 38 -0.23 2.20 7.11
N VAL A 39 0.89 2.93 7.11
CA VAL A 39 0.98 4.20 7.86
C VAL A 39 -0.03 5.23 7.35
N ALA A 40 -0.25 5.31 6.04
CA ALA A 40 -1.22 6.23 5.48
C ALA A 40 -2.66 5.85 5.88
N MET A 41 -3.02 4.58 5.75
CA MET A 41 -4.37 4.10 6.09
C MET A 41 -4.65 4.22 7.59
N ASP A 42 -3.72 3.84 8.45
CA ASP A 42 -3.81 4.04 9.90
C ASP A 42 -3.99 5.51 10.24
N PHE A 43 -3.17 6.40 9.65
CA PHE A 43 -3.31 7.84 9.85
C PHE A 43 -4.69 8.36 9.43
N SER A 44 -5.19 7.92 8.28
CA SER A 44 -6.50 8.34 7.78
C SER A 44 -7.65 7.82 8.64
N THR A 45 -7.50 6.64 9.25
CA THR A 45 -8.49 6.02 10.14
C THR A 45 -8.52 6.75 11.49
N ASP A 46 -7.36 7.06 12.05
CA ASP A 46 -7.24 7.71 13.37
C ASP A 46 -7.62 9.19 13.38
N TYR A 47 -7.26 9.92 12.31
CA TYR A 47 -7.38 11.38 12.28
C TYR A 47 -8.38 11.91 11.24
N GLY A 48 -8.90 11.03 10.37
CA GLY A 48 -9.63 11.43 9.17
C GLY A 48 -8.69 12.03 8.14
N TYR A 49 -8.99 11.81 6.85
CA TYR A 49 -8.32 12.54 5.78
C TYR A 49 -9.28 12.80 4.63
N GLU A 50 -9.31 14.05 4.16
CA GLU A 50 -10.09 14.45 3.00
C GLU A 50 -9.16 14.73 1.82
N GLY A 51 -9.41 14.06 0.70
CA GLY A 51 -8.76 14.38 -0.58
C GLY A 51 -8.46 13.16 -1.43
N GLU A 52 -9.02 13.15 -2.63
CA GLU A 52 -8.79 12.12 -3.67
C GLU A 52 -7.29 11.89 -3.95
N GLY A 53 -6.47 12.95 -3.90
CA GLY A 53 -5.02 12.87 -4.13
C GLY A 53 -4.26 12.03 -3.10
N PHE A 54 -4.79 11.89 -1.88
CA PHE A 54 -4.22 11.03 -0.84
C PHE A 54 -4.48 9.57 -1.13
N PHE A 55 -5.74 9.20 -1.36
CA PHE A 55 -6.10 7.82 -1.67
C PHE A 55 -5.51 7.35 -2.99
N ASN A 56 -5.40 8.23 -3.98
CA ASN A 56 -4.63 7.94 -5.20
C ASN A 56 -3.14 7.67 -4.91
N ALA A 57 -2.54 8.35 -3.93
CA ALA A 57 -1.17 8.08 -3.53
C ALA A 57 -1.03 6.72 -2.83
N VAL A 58 -1.99 6.34 -1.99
CA VAL A 58 -2.05 5.01 -1.36
C VAL A 58 -2.21 3.93 -2.41
N TYR A 59 -3.21 4.05 -3.28
CA TYR A 59 -3.47 3.12 -4.39
C TYR A 59 -2.22 2.94 -5.27
N LEU A 60 -1.52 4.02 -5.61
CA LEU A 60 -0.31 3.92 -6.43
C LEU A 60 0.82 3.12 -5.74
N GLN A 61 0.98 3.23 -4.42
CA GLN A 61 1.99 2.43 -3.70
C GLN A 61 1.53 0.99 -3.53
N PHE A 62 0.24 0.76 -3.28
CA PHE A 62 -0.36 -0.56 -3.25
C PHE A 62 -0.12 -1.32 -4.55
N LYS A 63 -0.42 -0.69 -5.69
CA LYS A 63 -0.15 -1.26 -7.02
C LYS A 63 1.32 -1.63 -7.20
N LYS A 64 2.25 -0.77 -6.76
CA LYS A 64 3.68 -1.07 -6.85
C LYS A 64 4.10 -2.23 -5.97
N ALA A 65 3.52 -2.38 -4.77
CA ALA A 65 3.76 -3.56 -3.94
C ALA A 65 3.34 -4.84 -4.68
N VAL A 66 2.13 -4.84 -5.26
CA VAL A 66 1.62 -5.96 -6.07
C VAL A 66 2.56 -6.29 -7.24
N GLU A 67 3.06 -5.29 -7.97
CA GLU A 67 4.01 -5.47 -9.08
C GLU A 67 5.38 -6.06 -8.66
N VAL A 68 5.74 -5.96 -7.38
CA VAL A 68 7.00 -6.47 -6.83
C VAL A 68 6.89 -7.91 -6.32
N LEU A 69 5.67 -8.40 -6.03
CA LEU A 69 5.45 -9.76 -5.49
C LEU A 69 6.16 -10.86 -6.29
N GLY A 70 6.11 -10.81 -7.62
CA GLY A 70 6.77 -11.79 -8.49
C GLY A 70 8.30 -11.73 -8.53
N LYS A 71 8.93 -10.88 -7.71
CA LYS A 71 10.38 -10.65 -7.67
C LYS A 71 11.00 -10.94 -6.30
N VAL A 72 10.22 -11.38 -5.32
CA VAL A 72 10.67 -11.72 -3.97
C VAL A 72 10.54 -13.22 -3.71
N SER A 73 10.96 -13.68 -2.53
CA SER A 73 10.77 -15.09 -2.15
C SER A 73 9.30 -15.40 -1.90
N VAL A 74 8.93 -16.68 -1.96
CA VAL A 74 7.55 -17.13 -1.73
C VAL A 74 7.08 -16.76 -0.33
N GLU A 75 7.94 -16.87 0.68
CA GLU A 75 7.60 -16.53 2.06
C GLU A 75 7.28 -15.03 2.21
N LEU A 76 8.04 -14.15 1.55
CA LEU A 76 7.76 -12.71 1.54
C LEU A 76 6.52 -12.38 0.70
N GLN A 77 6.28 -13.12 -0.37
CA GLN A 77 5.09 -12.96 -1.19
C GLN A 77 3.82 -13.29 -0.40
N GLU A 78 3.81 -14.39 0.36
CA GLU A 78 2.68 -14.79 1.21
C GLU A 78 2.39 -13.74 2.30
N ASP A 79 3.42 -13.30 3.04
CA ASP A 79 3.30 -12.25 4.06
C ASP A 79 2.77 -10.93 3.47
N ALA A 80 3.31 -10.53 2.32
CA ALA A 80 2.88 -9.31 1.64
C ALA A 80 1.43 -9.39 1.14
N LEU A 81 0.99 -10.55 0.64
CA LEU A 81 -0.39 -10.74 0.21
C LEU A 81 -1.35 -10.56 1.38
N ASP A 82 -1.06 -11.14 2.54
CA ASP A 82 -1.88 -10.96 3.75
C ASP A 82 -2.04 -9.47 4.12
N ARG A 83 -0.93 -8.73 4.14
CA ARG A 83 -0.94 -7.28 4.40
C ARG A 83 -1.74 -6.50 3.35
N LEU A 84 -1.66 -6.88 2.08
CA LEU A 84 -2.42 -6.22 1.00
C LEU A 84 -3.93 -6.50 1.11
N TYR A 85 -4.33 -7.72 1.49
CA TYR A 85 -5.74 -8.02 1.75
C TYR A 85 -6.28 -7.21 2.93
N ASP A 86 -5.51 -7.08 4.01
CA ASP A 86 -5.88 -6.23 5.15
C ASP A 86 -6.03 -4.76 4.75
N LEU A 87 -5.11 -4.24 3.92
CA LEU A 87 -5.20 -2.88 3.38
C LEU A 87 -6.46 -2.65 2.53
N ARG A 88 -6.85 -3.61 1.67
CA ARG A 88 -8.12 -3.56 0.92
C ARG A 88 -9.31 -3.47 1.88
N ASN A 89 -9.31 -4.28 2.94
CA ASN A 89 -10.37 -4.31 3.94
C ASN A 89 -10.45 -3.02 4.76
N ILE A 90 -9.33 -2.36 5.04
CA ILE A 90 -9.33 -1.05 5.68
C ILE A 90 -9.89 0.00 4.70
N ALA A 91 -9.50 -0.05 3.42
CA ALA A 91 -9.96 0.90 2.40
C ALA A 91 -11.48 0.90 2.19
N SER A 92 -12.14 -0.26 2.31
CA SER A 92 -13.61 -0.38 2.18
C SER A 92 -14.37 0.42 3.24
N ASN A 93 -13.76 0.68 4.40
CA ASN A 93 -14.35 1.49 5.47
C ASN A 93 -14.23 3.00 5.21
N VAL A 94 -13.45 3.43 4.22
CA VAL A 94 -13.15 4.85 3.97
C VAL A 94 -14.05 5.46 2.89
N GLY A 95 -14.70 4.65 2.04
CA GLY A 95 -15.86 5.05 1.23
C GLY A 95 -15.54 5.77 -0.09
N TYR A 96 -14.42 5.44 -0.74
CA TYR A 96 -14.01 6.03 -2.03
C TYR A 96 -13.98 5.04 -3.21
N GLY A 97 -14.40 3.77 -3.03
CA GLY A 97 -14.33 2.75 -4.09
C GLY A 97 -12.91 2.28 -4.41
N VAL A 98 -11.93 2.65 -3.59
CA VAL A 98 -10.51 2.31 -3.77
C VAL A 98 -10.28 0.82 -3.50
N GLU A 99 -11.11 0.24 -2.63
CA GLU A 99 -11.16 -1.18 -2.30
C GLU A 99 -11.48 -2.07 -3.52
N ASP A 100 -12.29 -1.58 -4.46
CA ASP A 100 -12.63 -2.33 -5.68
C ASP A 100 -11.41 -2.40 -6.60
N ASP A 101 -10.77 -1.24 -6.86
CA ASP A 101 -9.55 -1.17 -7.67
C ASP A 101 -8.39 -1.99 -7.05
N MET A 102 -8.30 -2.04 -5.72
CA MET A 102 -7.34 -2.89 -5.01
C MET A 102 -7.69 -4.38 -5.13
N GLY A 103 -8.97 -4.73 -5.04
CA GLY A 103 -9.47 -6.09 -5.23
C GLY A 103 -9.16 -6.63 -6.62
N ASP A 104 -9.39 -5.83 -7.67
CA ASP A 104 -9.07 -6.19 -9.05
C ASP A 104 -7.57 -6.50 -9.23
N LEU A 105 -6.69 -5.71 -8.59
CA LEU A 105 -5.25 -5.97 -8.62
C LEU A 105 -4.89 -7.29 -7.92
N LEU A 106 -5.51 -7.57 -6.77
CA LEU A 106 -5.27 -8.80 -6.00
C LEU A 106 -5.79 -10.05 -6.73
N ALA A 107 -6.94 -9.96 -7.39
CA ALA A 107 -7.49 -11.03 -8.21
C ALA A 107 -6.58 -11.37 -9.41
N VAL A 108 -5.87 -10.40 -9.96
CA VAL A 108 -4.87 -10.65 -11.01
C VAL A 108 -3.59 -11.26 -10.42
N ALA A 109 -3.14 -10.78 -9.27
CA ALA A 109 -1.87 -11.18 -8.67
C ALA A 109 -1.92 -12.55 -7.98
N ASN A 110 -3.06 -12.92 -7.42
CA ASN A 110 -3.27 -14.16 -6.68
C ASN A 110 -4.65 -14.76 -7.01
N PRO A 111 -4.88 -15.23 -8.25
CA PRO A 111 -6.22 -15.53 -8.77
C PRO A 111 -6.97 -16.66 -8.06
N ASP A 112 -6.24 -17.58 -7.44
CA ASP A 112 -6.83 -18.76 -6.78
C ASP A 112 -7.19 -18.49 -5.30
N ASP A 113 -6.90 -17.30 -4.78
CA ASP A 113 -7.20 -16.95 -3.38
C ASP A 113 -8.70 -16.83 -3.13
N GLU A 114 -9.16 -17.43 -2.04
CA GLU A 114 -10.58 -17.43 -1.66
C GLU A 114 -11.08 -16.02 -1.30
N ARG A 115 -10.19 -15.13 -0.81
CA ARG A 115 -10.51 -13.75 -0.42
C ARG A 115 -10.88 -12.84 -1.60
N ASN A 116 -10.68 -13.28 -2.84
CA ASN A 116 -11.09 -12.55 -4.03
C ASN A 116 -12.56 -12.79 -4.42
N ARG A 117 -13.28 -13.67 -3.72
CA ARG A 117 -14.66 -14.06 -4.04
C ARG A 117 -15.72 -13.24 -3.30
N ASP A 118 -15.29 -12.44 -2.34
CA ASP A 118 -16.09 -11.54 -1.50
C ASP A 118 -16.05 -10.09 -2.02
#